data_AF-V5H4A7-F1
#
_entry.id   AF-V5H4A7-F1
#
_cell.length_a   1.000
_cell.length_b   1.000
_cell.length_c   1.000
_cell.angle_alpha   90.00
_cell.angle_beta   90.00
_cell.angle_gamma   90.00
#
_symmetry.space_group_name_H-M   'P 1'
#
loop_
_entity.id
_entity.type
_entity.pdbx_description
1 polymer ?
#
loop_
_entity_poly.entity_id
_entity_poly.type
_entity_poly.pdbx_seq_one_letter_code
_entity_poly.pdbx_strand_id
1 'polypeptide(L)'
;NYAFINANDEVDVPHYKCLRCEQLFINKFVFFRHIEKGKCYINNCDVCTATFSKNSEFYEHYIADHTDRAICHFCFRTFMYEKNVKEHMLRHLDQFRHRCEDCNKGFYTVREYRNHYKNRHMGIRHKCEVCGRSFADEYYFKRHIATH
;
A
#
# COMPACT_ATOMS: atom_id res chain seq x y z
N ASN A 1 33.68 -0.85 -14.48
CA ASN A 1 33.43 -2.24 -14.94
C ASN A 1 31.94 -2.49 -14.95
N TYR A 2 31.32 -2.17 -16.09
CA TYR A 2 29.90 -2.39 -16.33
C TYR A 2 29.71 -3.87 -16.67
N ALA A 3 28.99 -4.60 -15.82
CA ALA A 3 28.71 -6.01 -16.01
C ALA A 3 27.45 -6.18 -16.87
N PHE A 4 27.65 -6.94 -17.94
CA PHE A 4 26.71 -7.55 -18.87
C PHE A 4 25.21 -7.52 -18.49
N ILE A 5 24.41 -6.87 -19.33
CA ILE A 5 22.96 -7.07 -19.42
C ILE A 5 22.75 -8.21 -20.42
N ASN A 6 22.14 -9.31 -19.95
CA ASN A 6 21.79 -10.42 -20.83
C ASN A 6 20.58 -10.05 -21.69
N ALA A 7 20.65 -10.43 -22.97
CA ALA A 7 19.62 -10.22 -23.96
C ALA A 7 18.41 -11.12 -23.68
N ASN A 8 17.48 -10.61 -22.85
CA ASN A 8 16.06 -10.98 -22.76
C ASN A 8 15.27 -10.11 -21.76
N ASP A 9 15.87 -9.05 -21.21
CA ASP A 9 15.18 -8.14 -20.30
C ASP A 9 14.21 -7.25 -21.09
N GLU A 10 12.94 -7.67 -21.18
CA GLU A 10 11.85 -6.69 -21.15
C GLU A 10 12.12 -5.79 -19.96
N VAL A 11 12.64 -4.59 -20.22
CA VAL A 11 12.81 -3.57 -19.19
C VAL A 11 11.41 -3.34 -18.64
N ASP A 12 11.12 -3.94 -17.48
CA ASP A 12 9.84 -3.80 -16.78
C ASP A 12 9.76 -2.34 -16.35
N VAL A 13 9.28 -1.49 -17.28
CA VAL A 13 9.16 -0.05 -17.05
C VAL A 13 8.19 0.07 -15.88
N PRO A 14 8.60 0.70 -14.75
CA PRO A 14 7.74 0.78 -13.60
C PRO A 14 6.44 1.51 -13.96
N HIS A 15 5.34 0.77 -13.95
CA HIS A 15 4.01 1.31 -14.19
C HIS A 15 3.44 1.87 -12.89
N TYR A 16 2.68 2.96 -13.01
CA TYR A 16 1.89 3.47 -11.91
C TYR A 16 0.53 2.76 -11.89
N LYS A 17 0.23 1.97 -10.86
CA LYS A 17 -1.06 1.30 -10.64
C LYS A 17 -2.02 2.16 -9.81
N CYS A 18 -3.24 2.30 -10.30
CA CYS A 18 -4.30 3.00 -9.57
C CYS A 18 -4.89 2.05 -8.55
N LEU A 19 -4.72 2.33 -7.26
CA LEU A 19 -5.22 1.46 -6.19
C LEU A 19 -6.75 1.49 -6.02
N ARG A 20 -7.47 2.27 -6.84
CA ARG A 20 -8.94 2.37 -6.83
C ARG A 20 -9.59 1.58 -7.97
N CYS A 21 -9.06 1.69 -9.20
CA CYS A 21 -9.62 1.00 -10.38
C CYS A 21 -8.64 0.00 -11.03
N GLU A 22 -7.47 -0.21 -10.44
CA GLU A 22 -6.40 -1.11 -10.89
C GLU A 22 -5.78 -0.81 -12.26
N GLN A 23 -6.14 0.31 -12.90
CA GLN A 23 -5.53 0.74 -14.16
C GLN A 23 -4.02 1.01 -13.99
N LEU A 24 -3.24 0.57 -14.98
CA LEU A 24 -1.80 0.80 -15.09
C LEU A 24 -1.52 2.00 -15.99
N PHE A 25 -0.52 2.79 -15.61
CA PHE A 25 -0.12 4.00 -16.30
C PHE A 25 1.38 4.02 -16.51
N ILE A 26 1.81 4.26 -17.74
CA ILE A 26 3.23 4.22 -18.13
C ILE A 26 4.12 5.26 -17.41
N ASN A 27 3.52 6.31 -16.84
CA ASN A 27 4.26 7.32 -16.10
C ASN A 27 3.37 8.07 -15.09
N LYS A 28 4.06 8.79 -14.21
CA LYS A 28 3.49 9.64 -13.16
C LYS A 28 2.48 10.64 -13.72
N PHE A 29 2.78 11.31 -14.82
CA PHE A 29 1.94 12.39 -15.37
C PHE A 29 0.57 11.87 -15.85
N VAL A 30 0.55 10.79 -16.64
CA VAL A 30 -0.69 10.20 -17.14
C VAL A 30 -1.53 9.66 -15.97
N PHE A 31 -0.87 9.08 -14.97
CA PHE A 31 -1.53 8.66 -13.73
C PHE A 31 -2.18 9.84 -13.00
N PHE A 32 -1.43 10.92 -12.75
CA PHE A 32 -1.95 12.09 -12.04
C PHE A 32 -3.17 12.67 -12.74
N ARG A 33 -3.11 12.77 -14.07
CA ARG A 33 -4.23 13.23 -14.89
C ARG A 33 -5.47 12.33 -14.75
N HIS A 34 -5.29 11.02 -14.56
CA HIS A 34 -6.40 10.09 -14.33
C HIS A 34 -7.11 10.36 -12.99
N ILE A 35 -6.34 10.67 -11.94
CA ILE A 35 -6.87 11.01 -10.61
C ILE A 35 -7.51 12.39 -10.61
N GLU A 36 -6.85 13.38 -11.21
CA GLU A 36 -7.34 14.77 -11.26
C GLU A 36 -8.62 14.90 -12.09
N LYS A 37 -8.70 14.25 -13.26
CA LYS A 37 -9.85 14.34 -14.17
C LYS A 37 -11.02 13.40 -13.82
N GLY A 38 -11.04 12.80 -12.63
CA GLY A 38 -12.26 12.24 -12.05
C GLY A 38 -12.66 10.82 -12.48
N LYS A 39 -11.75 9.95 -12.96
CA LYS A 39 -12.11 8.52 -13.11
C LYS A 39 -11.99 7.73 -11.81
N CYS A 40 -11.32 8.28 -10.79
CA CYS A 40 -11.16 7.70 -9.46
C CYS A 40 -11.27 8.80 -8.40
N TYR A 41 -12.49 8.99 -7.89
CA TYR A 41 -12.83 10.02 -6.91
C TYR A 41 -12.48 9.61 -5.48
N ILE A 42 -11.92 10.55 -4.71
CA ILE A 42 -11.83 10.52 -3.26
C ILE A 42 -12.82 11.55 -2.72
N ASN A 43 -13.88 11.06 -2.11
CA ASN A 43 -15.00 11.87 -1.65
C ASN A 43 -15.11 11.95 -0.13
N ASN A 44 -14.16 11.39 0.61
CA ASN A 44 -14.20 11.36 2.06
C ASN A 44 -12.80 11.56 2.66
N CYS A 45 -12.73 12.34 3.73
CA CYS A 45 -11.56 12.37 4.59
C CYS A 45 -11.50 11.10 5.44
N ASP A 46 -10.29 10.58 5.66
CA ASP A 46 -10.04 9.45 6.57
C ASP A 46 -9.58 9.92 7.96
N VAL A 47 -9.41 11.23 8.15
CA VAL A 47 -9.09 11.88 9.43
C VAL A 47 -10.35 12.43 10.11
N CYS A 48 -11.28 12.98 9.33
CA CYS A 48 -12.54 13.55 9.81
C CYS A 48 -13.74 13.05 8.99
N THR A 49 -14.94 13.52 9.30
CA THR A 49 -16.19 13.12 8.63
C THR A 49 -16.51 13.94 7.38
N ALA A 50 -15.62 14.83 6.95
CA ALA A 50 -15.84 15.69 5.80
C ALA A 50 -15.88 14.89 4.49
N THR A 51 -16.77 15.29 3.59
CA THR A 51 -16.95 14.69 2.26
C THR A 51 -16.93 15.74 1.18
N PHE A 52 -16.48 15.35 -0.01
CA PHE A 52 -16.14 16.28 -1.10
C PHE A 52 -16.66 15.78 -2.44
N SER A 53 -17.04 16.72 -3.30
CA SER A 53 -17.52 16.41 -4.65
C SER A 53 -16.38 16.31 -5.66
N LYS A 54 -15.20 16.86 -5.33
CA LYS A 54 -13.99 16.85 -6.16
C LYS A 54 -12.74 16.54 -5.35
N ASN A 55 -11.76 15.93 -6.03
CA ASN A 55 -10.44 15.67 -5.47
C ASN A 55 -9.70 16.96 -5.08
N SER A 56 -9.89 18.05 -5.82
CA SER A 56 -9.31 19.37 -5.50
C SER A 56 -9.86 19.92 -4.18
N GLU A 57 -11.19 19.84 -3.97
CA GLU A 57 -11.85 20.30 -2.74
C GLU A 57 -11.35 19.52 -1.52
N PHE A 58 -11.20 18.19 -1.67
CA PHE A 58 -10.58 17.37 -0.63
C PHE A 58 -9.13 17.81 -0.34
N TYR A 59 -8.32 18.05 -1.38
CA TYR A 59 -6.92 18.41 -1.22
C TYR A 59 -6.74 19.77 -0.54
N GLU A 60 -7.57 20.75 -0.89
CA GLU A 60 -7.63 22.07 -0.25
C GLU A 60 -8.01 21.94 1.23
N HIS A 61 -9.06 21.15 1.55
CA HIS A 61 -9.43 20.85 2.93
C HIS A 61 -8.27 20.21 3.72
N TYR A 62 -7.59 19.23 3.13
CA TYR A 62 -6.49 18.54 3.79
C TYR A 62 -5.35 19.50 4.15
N ILE A 63 -4.96 20.38 3.21
CA ILE A 63 -3.90 21.37 3.45
C ILE A 63 -4.31 22.38 4.52
N ALA A 64 -5.60 22.72 4.61
CA ALA A 64 -6.10 23.64 5.63
C ALA A 64 -6.17 23.01 7.03
N ASP A 65 -6.65 21.77 7.14
CA ASP A 65 -7.12 21.21 8.41
C ASP A 65 -6.27 20.06 8.97
N HIS A 66 -5.41 19.43 8.16
CA HIS A 66 -4.72 18.17 8.48
C HIS A 66 -3.21 18.21 8.17
N THR A 67 -2.57 19.35 8.45
CA THR A 67 -1.11 19.55 8.24
C THR A 67 -0.22 18.73 9.18
N ASP A 68 -0.80 18.14 10.22
CA ASP A 68 -0.12 17.24 11.18
C ASP A 68 0.18 15.85 10.61
N ARG A 69 -0.29 15.56 9.39
CA ARG A 69 -0.16 14.26 8.73
C ARG A 69 0.53 14.39 7.38
N ALA A 70 0.97 13.25 6.86
CA ALA A 70 1.51 13.14 5.50
C ALA A 70 0.46 12.53 4.56
N ILE A 71 0.40 13.00 3.31
CA ILE A 71 -0.58 12.55 2.32
C ILE A 71 0.06 11.92 1.09
N CYS A 72 -0.57 10.87 0.56
CA CYS A 72 -0.29 10.37 -0.77
C CYS A 72 -1.01 11.24 -1.82
N HIS A 73 -0.27 11.98 -2.64
CA HIS A 73 -0.84 12.83 -3.69
C HIS A 73 -1.53 12.06 -4.83
N PHE A 74 -1.36 10.74 -4.88
CA PHE A 74 -1.90 9.87 -5.92
C PHE A 74 -3.25 9.24 -5.55
N CYS A 75 -3.50 8.99 -4.26
CA CYS A 75 -4.76 8.40 -3.80
C CYS A 75 -5.39 9.13 -2.61
N PHE A 76 -4.80 10.27 -2.22
CA PHE A 76 -5.23 11.17 -1.15
C PHE A 76 -5.36 10.52 0.23
N ARG A 77 -4.80 9.32 0.41
CA ARG A 77 -4.76 8.65 1.70
C ARG A 77 -3.79 9.34 2.65
N THR A 78 -4.18 9.46 3.91
CA THR A 78 -3.36 10.11 4.94
C THR A 78 -2.59 9.10 5.78
N PHE A 79 -1.46 9.54 6.30
CA PHE A 79 -0.51 8.75 7.06
C PHE A 79 0.09 9.60 8.18
N MET A 80 0.40 8.95 9.30
CA MET A 80 1.00 9.65 10.45
C MET A 80 2.42 10.17 10.16
N TYR A 81 3.16 9.52 9.26
CA TYR A 81 4.56 9.85 8.99
C TYR A 81 4.89 9.77 7.50
N GLU A 82 5.79 10.63 7.01
CA GLU A 82 6.23 10.62 5.61
C GLU A 82 6.83 9.29 5.16
N LYS A 83 7.56 8.61 6.04
CA LYS A 83 8.13 7.28 5.75
C LYS A 83 7.06 6.27 5.34
N ASN A 84 5.84 6.40 5.88
CA ASN A 84 4.72 5.53 5.56
C ASN A 84 4.13 5.88 4.18
N VAL A 85 4.15 7.16 3.77
CA VAL A 85 3.78 7.56 2.41
C VAL A 85 4.78 6.98 1.41
N LYS A 86 6.08 7.09 1.68
CA LYS A 86 7.15 6.53 0.81
C LYS A 86 7.01 5.02 0.64
N GLU A 87 6.69 4.30 1.72
CA GLU A 87 6.40 2.86 1.65
C GLU A 87 5.11 2.58 0.87
N HIS A 88 4.05 3.35 1.13
CA HIS A 88 2.77 3.22 0.41
C HIS A 88 2.92 3.44 -1.10
N MET A 89 3.79 4.37 -1.52
CA MET A 89 4.06 4.66 -2.92
C MET A 89 4.56 3.46 -3.71
N LEU A 90 5.17 2.47 -3.05
CA LEU A 90 5.60 1.23 -3.69
C LEU A 90 4.44 0.44 -4.27
N ARG A 91 3.25 0.54 -3.65
CA ARG A 91 2.02 -0.10 -4.15
C ARG A 91 1.49 0.58 -5.40
N HIS A 92 1.70 1.89 -5.51
CA HIS A 92 1.42 2.60 -6.76
C HIS A 92 2.42 2.23 -7.84
N LEU A 93 3.61 1.75 -7.52
CA LEU A 93 4.63 1.38 -8.52
C LEU A 93 4.70 -0.13 -8.80
N ASP A 94 3.85 -0.93 -8.12
CA ASP A 94 3.98 -2.39 -8.00
C ASP A 94 5.43 -2.85 -7.70
N GLN A 95 6.17 -2.03 -6.94
CA GLN A 95 7.57 -2.26 -6.59
C GLN A 95 7.69 -2.98 -5.25
N PHE A 96 7.87 -4.30 -5.29
CA PHE A 96 8.09 -5.09 -4.08
C PHE A 96 9.52 -4.89 -3.54
N ARG A 97 9.64 -4.63 -2.23
CA ARG A 97 10.95 -4.56 -1.54
C ARG A 97 11.48 -5.92 -1.13
N HIS A 98 10.59 -6.86 -0.88
CA HIS A 98 10.94 -8.19 -0.40
C HIS A 98 10.28 -9.21 -1.31
N ARG A 99 11.04 -10.22 -1.70
CA ARG A 99 10.53 -11.34 -2.48
C ARG A 99 10.84 -12.63 -1.73
N CYS A 100 9.87 -13.52 -1.68
CA CYS A 100 10.08 -14.86 -1.16
C CYS A 100 10.84 -15.69 -2.18
N GLU A 101 11.97 -16.26 -1.81
CA GLU A 101 12.79 -17.08 -2.71
C GLU A 101 12.11 -18.42 -3.02
N ASP A 102 11.34 -18.98 -2.08
CA ASP A 102 10.66 -20.27 -2.24
C ASP A 102 9.47 -20.23 -3.21
N CYS A 103 8.76 -19.09 -3.31
CA CYS A 103 7.54 -18.98 -4.14
C CYS A 103 7.48 -17.73 -5.02
N ASN A 104 8.55 -16.95 -5.08
CA ASN A 104 8.67 -15.69 -5.84
C ASN A 104 7.63 -14.60 -5.53
N LYS A 105 6.81 -14.76 -4.49
CA LYS A 105 5.81 -13.76 -4.11
C LYS A 105 6.47 -12.50 -3.56
N GLY A 106 6.03 -11.34 -4.07
CA GLY A 106 6.50 -10.01 -3.65
C GLY A 106 5.72 -9.41 -2.48
N PHE A 107 6.40 -8.61 -1.67
CA PHE A 107 5.86 -7.89 -0.51
C PHE A 107 6.44 -6.48 -0.43
N TYR A 108 5.61 -5.54 0.05
CA TYR A 108 6.00 -4.13 0.16
C TYR A 108 6.74 -3.84 1.46
N THR A 109 6.44 -4.63 2.51
CA THR A 109 7.02 -4.45 3.85
C THR A 109 7.68 -5.73 4.37
N VAL A 110 8.67 -5.58 5.26
CA VAL A 110 9.32 -6.71 5.95
C VAL A 110 8.30 -7.52 6.76
N ARG A 111 7.32 -6.85 7.37
CA ARG A 111 6.30 -7.51 8.18
C ARG A 111 5.40 -8.42 7.34
N GLU A 112 4.93 -7.92 6.19
CA GLU A 112 4.15 -8.71 5.24
C GLU A 112 4.93 -9.95 4.78
N TYR A 113 6.21 -9.77 4.43
CA TYR A 113 7.11 -10.87 4.05
C TYR A 113 7.28 -11.91 5.17
N ARG A 114 7.65 -11.48 6.38
CA ARG A 114 7.87 -12.40 7.52
C ARG A 114 6.61 -13.17 7.88
N ASN A 115 5.46 -12.49 7.88
CA ASN A 115 4.19 -13.15 8.13
C ASN A 115 3.90 -14.18 7.03
N HIS A 116 4.05 -13.81 5.76
CA HIS A 116 3.90 -14.77 4.67
C HIS A 116 4.80 -16.00 4.86
N TYR A 117 6.09 -15.79 5.12
CA TYR A 117 7.05 -16.87 5.26
C TYR A 117 6.70 -17.82 6.42
N LYS A 118 6.47 -17.25 7.62
CA LYS A 118 6.05 -18.02 8.80
C LYS A 118 4.80 -18.85 8.54
N ASN A 119 3.78 -18.27 7.90
CA ASN A 119 2.51 -18.94 7.69
C ASN A 119 2.52 -19.97 6.57
N ARG A 120 3.23 -19.70 5.47
CA ARG A 120 3.15 -20.49 4.24
C ARG A 120 4.26 -21.53 4.13
N HIS A 121 5.43 -21.24 4.68
CA HIS A 121 6.61 -22.11 4.57
C HIS A 121 6.93 -22.81 5.89
N MET A 122 6.71 -22.15 7.03
CA MET A 122 6.95 -22.74 8.36
C MET A 122 5.69 -23.29 9.05
N GLY A 123 4.50 -23.01 8.51
CA GLY A 123 3.23 -23.42 9.13
C GLY A 123 2.92 -22.77 10.49
N ILE A 124 3.66 -21.73 10.88
CA ILE A 124 3.52 -21.07 12.18
C ILE A 124 2.28 -20.16 12.15
N ARG A 125 1.35 -20.41 13.07
CA ARG A 125 0.13 -19.61 13.28
C ARG A 125 -0.09 -19.35 14.76
N HIS A 126 -0.80 -18.28 15.08
CA HIS A 126 -1.18 -17.95 16.46
C HIS A 126 -2.61 -18.42 16.73
N LYS A 127 -2.76 -19.44 17.58
CA LYS A 127 -4.08 -19.97 17.96
C LYS A 127 -4.54 -19.34 19.26
N CYS A 128 -5.80 -18.90 19.28
CA CYS A 128 -6.46 -18.46 20.51
C CYS A 128 -6.96 -19.70 21.25
N GLU A 129 -6.47 -19.93 22.47
CA GLU A 129 -6.91 -21.07 23.28
C GLU A 129 -8.32 -20.89 23.86
N VAL A 130 -8.84 -19.65 23.92
CA VAL A 130 -10.18 -19.36 24.43
C VAL A 130 -11.27 -19.73 23.41
N CYS A 131 -11.09 -19.39 22.14
CA CYS A 131 -12.12 -19.57 21.09
C CYS A 131 -11.67 -20.41 19.88
N GLY A 132 -10.44 -20.94 19.89
CA GLY A 132 -9.88 -21.79 18.84
C GLY A 132 -9.48 -21.07 17.54
N ARG A 133 -9.78 -19.78 17.38
CA ARG A 133 -9.45 -19.01 16.15
C ARG A 133 -7.94 -18.94 15.93
N SER A 134 -7.53 -19.10 14.68
CA SER A 134 -6.12 -19.10 14.27
C SER A 134 -5.78 -17.91 13.37
N PHE A 135 -4.75 -17.17 13.76
CA PHE A 135 -4.32 -15.92 13.14
C PHE A 135 -2.95 -16.07 12.48
N ALA A 136 -2.81 -15.46 11.32
CA ALA A 136 -1.56 -15.43 10.56
C ALA A 136 -0.60 -14.31 11.01
N ASP A 137 -1.12 -13.25 11.63
CA ASP A 137 -0.34 -12.10 12.07
C ASP A 137 -0.45 -11.96 13.59
N GLU A 138 0.71 -11.88 14.24
CA GLU A 138 0.83 -11.71 15.69
C GLU A 138 0.11 -10.47 16.22
N TYR A 139 0.12 -9.36 15.48
CA TYR A 139 -0.57 -8.13 15.87
C TYR A 139 -2.08 -8.33 15.92
N TYR A 140 -2.67 -8.99 14.91
CA TYR A 140 -4.11 -9.26 14.89
C TYR A 140 -4.49 -10.27 15.97
N PHE A 141 -3.62 -11.25 16.24
CA PHE A 141 -3.79 -12.17 17.35
C PHE A 141 -3.81 -11.45 18.71
N LYS A 142 -2.81 -10.60 18.99
CA LYS A 142 -2.76 -9.81 20.23
C LYS A 142 -3.99 -8.93 20.41
N ARG A 143 -4.41 -8.24 19.34
CA ARG A 143 -5.64 -7.44 19.37
C ARG A 143 -6.88 -8.29 19.60
N HIS A 144 -6.95 -9.48 19.02
CA HIS A 144 -8.07 -10.41 19.27
C HIS A 144 -8.08 -10.92 20.71
N ILE A 145 -6.93 -11.28 21.29
CA ILE A 145 -6.87 -11.70 22.68
C ILE A 145 -7.43 -10.61 23.60
N ALA A 146 -7.12 -9.34 23.33
CA ALA A 146 -7.63 -8.21 24.11
C ALA A 146 -9.15 -7.97 24.00
N THR A 147 -9.87 -8.74 23.18
CA THR A 147 -11.35 -8.68 23.08
C THR A 147 -12.06 -9.74 23.92
N HIS A 148 -11.32 -10.69 24.51
CA HIS A 148 -11.82 -11.57 25.56
C HIS A 148 -11.62 -10.92 26.92
#